data_AF-A0A392NP13-F1
#
_entry.id   AF-A0A392NP13-F1
#
_cell.length_a   1.000
_cell.length_b   1.000
_cell.length_c   1.000
_cell.angle_alpha   90.00
_cell.angle_beta   90.00
_cell.angle_gamma   90.00
#
_symmetry.space_group_name_H-M   'P 1'
#
loop_
_entity.id
_entity.type
_entity.pdbx_description
1 polymer ?
#
loop_
_entity_poly.entity_id
_entity_poly.type
_entity_poly.pdbx_seq_one_letter_code
_entity_poly.pdbx_strand_id
1 'polypeptide(L)'
;MMIMAVTQEQRKAALDLLLPYQRSDFEGIFRAMDGLPVTIRLLDPPLHEFLPEGDLEQIVSELTSQTGMKEEEIFSRIEKLSEVNPMLGFRGCRLGISYPELTEMQARAVFQAAVSVSSHGITVLPEIMVPLVGTPQA
;
A
#
# COMPACT_ATOMS: atom_id res chain seq x y z
N MET A 1 -4.74 -9.43 7.06
CA MET A 1 -3.64 -8.50 6.72
C MET A 1 -3.31 -8.62 5.24
N MET A 2 -3.19 -7.51 4.51
CA MET A 2 -3.00 -7.48 3.04
C MET A 2 -1.78 -8.29 2.56
N ILE A 3 -0.68 -8.26 3.31
CA ILE A 3 0.60 -8.90 2.94
C ILE A 3 0.48 -10.43 2.95
N MET A 4 -0.35 -10.93 3.85
CA MET A 4 -0.62 -12.36 4.02
C MET A 4 -1.70 -12.88 3.05
N ALA A 5 -2.40 -11.99 2.33
CA ALA A 5 -3.46 -12.39 1.41
C ALA A 5 -2.91 -13.21 0.23
N VAL A 6 -3.36 -14.46 0.11
CA VAL A 6 -2.92 -15.38 -0.94
C VAL A 6 -3.74 -15.15 -2.21
N THR A 7 -5.04 -14.88 -2.08
CA THR A 7 -5.94 -14.63 -3.20
C THR A 7 -6.14 -13.15 -3.47
N GLN A 8 -6.49 -12.82 -4.72
CA GLN A 8 -6.82 -11.45 -5.10
C GLN A 8 -8.03 -10.92 -4.32
N GLU A 9 -9.00 -11.77 -4.03
CA GLU A 9 -10.20 -11.43 -3.24
C GLU A 9 -9.84 -11.04 -1.81
N GLN A 10 -9.01 -11.85 -1.14
CA GLN A 10 -8.49 -11.52 0.19
C GLN A 10 -7.71 -10.21 0.19
N ARG A 11 -6.93 -9.96 -0.87
CA ARG A 11 -6.15 -8.73 -1.00
C ARG A 11 -7.07 -7.52 -1.16
N LYS A 12 -8.06 -7.60 -2.06
CA LYS A 12 -9.07 -6.54 -2.24
C LYS A 12 -9.83 -6.24 -0.95
N ALA A 13 -10.30 -7.27 -0.25
CA ALA A 13 -10.98 -7.09 1.03
C ALA A 13 -10.08 -6.39 2.07
N ALA A 14 -8.79 -6.75 2.14
CA ALA A 14 -7.84 -6.08 3.02
C ALA A 14 -7.54 -4.64 2.59
N LEU A 15 -7.53 -4.35 1.29
CA LEU A 15 -7.32 -3.01 0.75
C LEU A 15 -8.53 -2.09 0.96
N ASP A 16 -9.74 -2.63 0.91
CA ASP A 16 -10.96 -1.88 1.22
C ASP A 16 -10.98 -1.40 2.68
N LEU A 17 -10.34 -2.13 3.60
CA LEU A 17 -10.13 -1.69 4.97
C LEU A 17 -9.12 -0.53 5.07
N LEU A 18 -8.16 -0.44 4.14
CA LEU A 18 -7.15 0.62 4.11
C LEU A 18 -7.63 1.90 3.43
N LEU A 19 -8.56 1.77 2.48
CA LEU A 19 -9.15 2.88 1.73
C LEU A 19 -9.66 4.05 2.60
N PRO A 20 -10.48 3.84 3.66
CA PRO A 20 -10.98 4.95 4.48
C PRO A 20 -9.87 5.69 5.22
N TYR A 21 -8.82 5.00 5.66
CA TYR A 21 -7.66 5.62 6.32
C TYR A 21 -6.90 6.52 5.35
N GLN A 22 -6.51 5.99 4.18
CA GLN A 22 -5.79 6.79 3.18
C GLN A 22 -6.62 7.98 2.70
N ARG A 23 -7.93 7.78 2.46
CA ARG A 23 -8.80 8.88 2.06
C ARG A 23 -8.82 9.98 3.12
N SER A 24 -9.02 9.62 4.40
CA SER A 24 -9.04 10.57 5.51
C SER A 24 -7.72 11.37 5.60
N ASP A 25 -6.58 10.70 5.45
CA ASP A 25 -5.27 11.35 5.51
C ASP A 25 -5.07 12.31 4.34
N PHE A 26 -5.44 11.91 3.12
CA PHE A 26 -5.37 12.79 1.95
C PHE A 26 -6.33 13.99 2.06
N GLU A 27 -7.52 13.81 2.64
CA GLU A 27 -8.41 14.95 2.90
C GLU A 27 -7.75 15.96 3.84
N GLY A 28 -7.07 15.48 4.88
CA GLY A 28 -6.30 16.34 5.79
C GLY A 28 -5.16 17.08 5.09
N ILE A 29 -4.38 16.38 4.26
CA ILE A 29 -3.27 16.97 3.49
C ILE A 29 -3.79 18.01 2.51
N PHE A 30 -4.84 17.72 1.74
CA PHE A 30 -5.42 18.66 0.77
C PHE A 30 -6.01 19.89 1.44
N ARG A 31 -6.64 19.74 2.61
CA ARG A 31 -7.10 20.89 3.41
C ARG A 31 -5.95 21.79 3.85
N ALA A 32 -4.82 21.21 4.24
CA ALA A 32 -3.64 21.97 4.65
C ALA A 32 -2.95 22.69 3.48
N MET A 33 -3.10 22.17 2.26
CA MET A 33 -2.41 22.64 1.04
C MET A 33 -3.35 23.35 0.07
N ASP A 34 -4.38 24.04 0.57
CA ASP A 34 -5.35 24.77 -0.26
C ASP A 34 -4.68 25.71 -1.28
N GLY A 35 -4.93 25.47 -2.56
CA GLY A 35 -4.39 26.24 -3.67
C GLY A 35 -2.96 25.85 -4.11
N LEU A 36 -2.34 24.85 -3.48
CA LEU A 36 -0.99 24.39 -3.79
C LEU A 36 -0.99 22.98 -4.40
N PRO A 37 -0.02 22.66 -5.28
CA PRO A 37 0.16 21.31 -5.81
C PRO A 37 0.61 20.34 -4.71
N VAL A 38 0.03 19.15 -4.71
CA VAL A 38 0.37 18.06 -3.78
C VAL A 38 0.72 16.82 -4.59
N THR A 39 2.01 16.48 -4.59
CA THR A 39 2.53 15.28 -5.26
C THR A 39 2.52 14.07 -4.31
N ILE A 40 1.72 13.07 -4.65
CA ILE A 40 1.53 11.84 -3.89
C ILE A 40 2.28 10.71 -4.58
N ARG A 41 3.32 10.20 -3.91
CA ARG A 41 4.06 9.03 -4.37
C ARG A 41 3.29 7.76 -4.00
N LEU A 42 3.09 6.87 -4.98
CA LEU A 42 2.51 5.54 -4.73
C LEU A 42 3.41 4.70 -3.83
N LEU A 43 2.87 3.57 -3.35
CA LEU A 43 3.56 2.67 -2.43
C LEU A 43 4.94 2.27 -2.98
N ASP A 44 5.98 2.60 -2.23
CA ASP A 44 7.38 2.36 -2.57
C ASP A 44 8.06 1.26 -1.74
N PRO A 45 7.81 1.08 -0.42
CA PRO A 45 8.53 0.08 0.35
C PRO A 45 8.13 -1.36 -0.04
N PRO A 46 9.07 -2.31 0.05
CA PRO A 46 8.79 -3.73 -0.10
C PRO A 46 7.87 -4.24 1.02
N LEU A 47 7.14 -5.32 0.73
CA LEU A 47 6.10 -5.80 1.64
C LEU A 47 6.63 -6.37 2.96
N HIS A 48 7.89 -6.81 3.02
CA HIS A 48 8.48 -7.34 4.25
C HIS A 48 8.75 -6.26 5.31
N GLU A 49 8.85 -4.97 4.94
CA GLU A 49 9.01 -3.86 5.89
C GLU A 49 7.76 -3.66 6.78
N PHE A 50 6.65 -4.30 6.44
CA PHE A 50 5.39 -4.23 7.19
C PHE A 50 5.12 -5.50 8.00
N LEU A 51 6.06 -6.45 8.03
CA LEU A 51 5.99 -7.60 8.93
C LEU A 51 6.40 -7.16 10.35
N PRO A 52 5.87 -7.79 11.41
CA PRO A 52 6.37 -7.58 12.76
C PRO A 52 7.89 -7.81 12.84
N GLU A 53 8.58 -7.03 13.67
CA GLU A 53 10.00 -7.23 13.98
C GLU A 53 10.14 -8.19 15.16
N GLY A 54 11.20 -9.01 15.18
CA GLY A 54 11.50 -9.90 16.29
C GLY A 54 12.02 -11.26 15.83
N ASP A 55 12.04 -12.20 16.77
CA ASP A 55 12.38 -13.59 16.46
C ASP A 55 11.31 -14.22 15.58
N LEU A 56 11.73 -15.11 14.67
CA LEU A 56 10.85 -15.74 13.69
C LEU A 56 9.62 -16.42 14.33
N GLU A 57 9.79 -17.05 15.49
CA GLU A 57 8.70 -17.67 16.27
C GLU A 57 7.68 -16.64 16.77
N GLN A 58 8.15 -15.46 17.20
CA GLN A 58 7.28 -14.38 17.67
C GLN A 58 6.48 -13.77 16.50
N ILE A 59 7.15 -13.51 15.38
CA ILE A 59 6.52 -13.00 14.16
C ILE A 59 5.44 -13.97 13.68
N VAL A 60 5.73 -15.27 13.63
CA VAL A 60 4.77 -16.28 13.18
C VAL A 60 3.60 -16.39 14.15
N SER A 61 3.84 -16.39 15.46
CA SER A 61 2.78 -16.43 16.47
C SER A 61 1.84 -15.21 16.38
N GLU A 62 2.41 -14.01 16.24
CA GLU A 62 1.63 -12.79 16.10
C GLU A 62 0.79 -12.79 14.81
N LEU A 63 1.41 -13.13 13.68
CA LEU A 63 0.70 -13.20 12.39
C LEU A 63 -0.38 -14.29 12.39
N THR A 64 -0.16 -15.41 13.07
CA THR A 64 -1.15 -16.48 13.26
C THR A 64 -2.36 -15.94 14.01
N SER A 65 -2.14 -15.24 15.11
CA SER A 65 -3.20 -14.61 15.90
C SER A 65 -3.97 -13.55 15.12
N GLN A 66 -3.31 -12.75 14.28
CA GLN A 66 -3.94 -11.65 13.55
C GLN A 66 -4.67 -12.10 12.27
N THR A 67 -4.20 -13.17 11.63
CA THR A 67 -4.71 -13.60 10.32
C THR A 67 -5.53 -14.89 10.36
N GLY A 68 -5.39 -15.70 11.41
CA GLY A 68 -6.00 -17.03 11.51
C GLY A 68 -5.44 -18.06 10.54
N MET A 69 -4.33 -17.75 9.86
CA MET A 69 -3.64 -18.65 8.93
C MET A 69 -2.81 -19.69 9.69
N LYS A 70 -2.48 -20.81 9.04
CA LYS A 70 -1.61 -21.83 9.65
C LYS A 70 -0.16 -21.34 9.69
N GLU A 71 0.58 -21.73 10.72
CA GLU A 71 2.00 -21.38 10.87
C GLU A 71 2.82 -21.71 9.62
N GLU A 72 2.64 -22.89 9.03
CA GLU A 72 3.33 -23.32 7.80
C GLU A 72 3.10 -22.35 6.61
N GLU A 73 1.87 -21.84 6.47
CA GLU A 73 1.53 -20.89 5.40
C GLU A 73 2.21 -19.54 5.64
N ILE A 74 2.30 -19.13 6.90
CA ILE A 74 2.96 -17.89 7.33
C ILE A 74 4.46 -18.00 7.10
N PHE A 75 5.10 -19.10 7.51
CA PHE A 75 6.51 -19.37 7.25
C PHE A 75 6.83 -19.31 5.75
N SER A 76 6.06 -20.02 4.92
CA SER A 76 6.25 -20.00 3.47
C SER A 76 6.10 -18.59 2.89
N ARG A 77 5.24 -17.76 3.48
CA ARG A 77 5.02 -16.37 3.06
C ARG A 77 6.20 -15.48 3.42
N ILE A 78 6.68 -15.55 4.67
CA ILE A 78 7.82 -14.78 5.15
C ILE A 78 9.06 -15.10 4.31
N GLU A 79 9.31 -16.39 4.04
CA GLU A 79 10.42 -16.83 3.20
C GLU A 79 10.31 -16.26 1.77
N LYS A 80 9.11 -16.27 1.17
CA LYS A 80 8.88 -15.68 -0.17
C LYS A 80 9.03 -14.16 -0.22
N LEU A 81 8.79 -13.47 0.90
CA LEU A 81 8.91 -12.02 1.01
C LEU A 81 10.33 -11.59 1.40
N SER A 82 11.16 -12.52 1.88
CA SER A 82 12.55 -12.28 2.22
C SER A 82 13.37 -12.04 0.96
N GLU A 83 14.12 -10.94 0.94
CA GLU A 83 14.95 -10.55 -0.19
C GLU A 83 16.38 -10.35 0.26
N VAL A 84 17.33 -10.76 -0.57
CA VAL A 84 18.77 -10.56 -0.28
C VAL A 84 19.13 -9.08 -0.32
N ASN A 85 18.54 -8.31 -1.25
CA ASN A 85 18.78 -6.86 -1.39
C ASN A 85 17.45 -6.10 -1.53
N PRO A 86 16.77 -5.76 -0.41
CA PRO A 86 15.47 -5.09 -0.41
C PRO A 86 15.41 -3.79 -1.23
N MET A 87 16.50 -3.02 -1.25
CA MET A 87 16.58 -1.76 -2.01
C MET A 87 16.42 -1.95 -3.52
N LEU A 88 16.76 -3.13 -4.04
CA LEU A 88 16.66 -3.48 -5.47
C LEU A 88 15.61 -4.55 -5.74
N GLY A 89 14.78 -4.88 -4.75
CA GLY A 89 13.84 -6.00 -4.80
C GLY A 89 12.46 -5.65 -5.32
N PHE A 90 11.46 -6.33 -4.77
CA PHE A 90 10.07 -6.32 -5.19
C PHE A 90 9.29 -5.18 -4.54
N ARG A 91 9.51 -3.98 -5.07
CA ARG A 91 9.03 -2.72 -4.52
C ARG A 91 8.64 -1.71 -5.60
N GLY A 92 8.06 -0.58 -5.22
CA GLY A 92 7.67 0.50 -6.13
C GLY A 92 6.76 0.05 -7.29
N CYS A 93 7.02 0.53 -8.51
CA CYS A 93 6.20 0.20 -9.68
C CYS A 93 6.09 -1.31 -9.96
N ARG A 94 7.10 -2.12 -9.60
CA ARG A 94 7.10 -3.58 -9.80
C ARG A 94 5.97 -4.24 -9.02
N LEU A 95 5.76 -3.74 -7.78
CA LEU A 95 4.68 -4.18 -6.91
C LEU A 95 3.32 -3.73 -7.44
N GLY A 96 3.21 -2.45 -7.85
CA GLY A 96 1.98 -1.90 -8.42
C GLY A 96 1.56 -2.53 -9.74
N ILE A 97 2.50 -3.02 -10.55
CA ILE A 97 2.22 -3.77 -11.78
C ILE A 97 1.77 -5.20 -11.46
N SER A 98 2.45 -5.86 -10.52
CA SER A 98 2.15 -7.25 -10.17
C SER A 98 0.84 -7.39 -9.40
N TYR A 99 0.50 -6.38 -8.60
CA TYR A 99 -0.74 -6.30 -7.81
C TYR A 99 -1.46 -4.98 -8.11
N PRO A 100 -2.14 -4.87 -9.27
CA PRO A 100 -2.78 -3.64 -9.73
C PRO A 100 -3.77 -3.04 -8.73
N GLU A 101 -4.49 -3.89 -7.98
CA GLU A 101 -5.45 -3.46 -6.96
C GLU A 101 -4.84 -2.54 -5.88
N LEU A 102 -3.52 -2.61 -5.64
CA LEU A 102 -2.83 -1.67 -4.74
C LEU A 102 -2.89 -0.24 -5.30
N THR A 103 -2.46 -0.08 -6.54
CA THR A 103 -2.45 1.20 -7.24
C THR A 103 -3.88 1.73 -7.42
N GLU A 104 -4.83 0.84 -7.74
CA GLU A 104 -6.26 1.19 -7.84
C GLU A 104 -6.81 1.75 -6.53
N MET A 105 -6.52 1.10 -5.39
CA MET A 105 -6.98 1.57 -4.09
C MET A 105 -6.37 2.93 -3.72
N GLN A 106 -5.06 3.11 -3.92
CA GLN A 106 -4.41 4.40 -3.63
C GLN A 106 -4.93 5.52 -4.53
N ALA A 107 -5.03 5.28 -5.84
CA ALA A 107 -5.59 6.26 -6.77
C ALA A 107 -7.04 6.61 -6.41
N ARG A 108 -7.86 5.61 -6.07
CA ARG A 108 -9.23 5.83 -5.59
C ARG A 108 -9.24 6.70 -4.33
N ALA A 109 -8.38 6.41 -3.35
CA ALA A 109 -8.29 7.19 -2.11
C ALA A 109 -7.95 8.67 -2.39
N VAL A 110 -6.94 8.90 -3.24
CA VAL A 110 -6.50 10.24 -3.64
C VAL A 110 -7.63 11.03 -4.31
N PHE A 111 -8.26 10.45 -5.34
CA PHE A 111 -9.30 11.18 -6.08
C PHE A 111 -10.59 11.35 -5.28
N GLN A 112 -10.98 10.37 -4.45
CA GLN A 112 -12.12 10.54 -3.55
C GLN A 112 -11.87 11.68 -2.54
N ALA A 113 -10.69 11.74 -1.94
CA ALA A 113 -10.31 12.81 -1.02
C ALA A 113 -10.28 14.18 -1.72
N ALA A 114 -9.72 14.25 -2.92
CA ALA A 114 -9.65 15.48 -3.70
C ALA A 114 -11.05 16.03 -4.04
N VAL A 115 -11.97 15.17 -4.50
CA VAL A 115 -13.37 15.57 -4.80
C VAL A 115 -14.11 15.96 -3.54
N SER A 116 -13.96 15.18 -2.45
CA SER A 116 -14.57 15.46 -1.15
C SER A 116 -14.18 16.85 -0.65
N VAL A 117 -12.89 17.15 -0.61
CA VAL A 117 -12.36 18.45 -0.13
C VAL A 117 -12.71 19.58 -1.09
N SER A 118 -12.67 19.35 -2.40
CA SER A 118 -13.05 20.35 -3.40
C SER A 118 -14.52 20.78 -3.28
N SER A 119 -15.43 19.85 -2.93
CA SER A 119 -16.85 20.19 -2.68
C SER A 119 -17.06 21.14 -1.49
N HIS A 120 -16.05 21.29 -0.62
CA HIS A 120 -16.04 22.23 0.50
C HIS A 120 -15.34 23.56 0.16
N GLY A 121 -15.07 23.84 -1.13
CA GLY A 121 -14.52 25.10 -1.61
C GLY A 121 -12.99 25.20 -1.59
N ILE A 122 -12.29 24.11 -1.28
CA ILE A 122 -10.82 24.06 -1.25
C ILE A 122 -10.29 23.76 -2.66
N THR A 123 -9.26 24.48 -3.08
CA THR A 123 -8.61 24.27 -4.38
C THR A 123 -7.60 23.13 -4.26
N VAL A 124 -7.90 21.98 -4.86
CA VAL A 124 -7.06 20.78 -4.80
C VAL A 124 -6.36 20.56 -6.14
N LEU A 125 -5.03 20.40 -6.11
CA LEU A 125 -4.18 20.15 -7.28
C LEU A 125 -3.38 18.84 -7.06
N PRO A 126 -4.01 17.66 -7.21
CA PRO A 126 -3.37 16.39 -6.91
C PRO A 126 -2.48 15.92 -8.07
N GLU A 127 -1.25 15.52 -7.76
CA GLU A 127 -0.33 14.88 -8.70
C GLU A 127 0.01 13.46 -8.22
N ILE A 128 0.00 12.48 -9.11
CA ILE A 128 0.35 11.08 -8.78
C ILE A 128 1.73 10.76 -9.35
N MET A 129 2.65 10.35 -8.48
CA MET A 129 4.01 9.98 -8.85
C MET A 129 4.22 8.46 -8.68
N VAL A 130 4.61 7.81 -9.78
CA VAL A 130 4.95 6.37 -9.78
C VAL A 130 6.42 6.18 -9.40
N PRO A 131 6.74 5.44 -8.32
CA PRO A 131 8.11 5.23 -7.89
C PRO A 131 8.85 4.17 -8.71
N LEU A 132 10.18 4.29 -8.77
CA LEU A 132 11.12 3.27 -9.27
C LEU A 132 10.90 2.84 -10.74
N VAL A 133 10.39 3.75 -11.58
CA VAL A 133 10.25 3.52 -13.03
C VAL A 133 11.63 3.50 -13.69
N GLY A 134 11.96 2.40 -14.38
CA GLY A 134 13.21 2.27 -15.14
C GLY A 134 13.03 2.25 -16.65
N THR A 135 11.78 2.30 -17.12
CA THR A 135 11.39 1.98 -18.48
C THR A 135 10.04 2.65 -18.79
N PRO A 136 9.80 3.17 -20.00
CA PRO A 136 8.51 3.73 -20.40
C PRO A 136 7.47 2.66 -20.80
N GLN A 137 7.94 1.46 -21.13
CA GLN A 137 7.27 0.34 -21.80
C GLN A 137 6.41 0.71 -23.04
N ALA A 138 6.91 0.26 -24.20
CA ALA A 138 6.38 0.42 -25.55
C ALA A 138 5.08 -0.34 -25.83
#